data_AF-A0A4Q4CQ40-F1
#
_entry.id   AF-A0A4Q4CQ40-F1
#
_cell.length_a   1.000
_cell.length_b   1.000
_cell.length_c   1.000
_cell.angle_alpha   90.00
_cell.angle_beta   90.00
_cell.angle_gamma   90.00
#
_symmetry.space_group_name_H-M   'P 1'
#
loop_
_entity.id
_entity.type
_entity.pdbx_description
1 polymer ?
#
loop_
_entity_poly.entity_id
_entity_poly.type
_entity_poly.pdbx_seq_one_letter_code
_entity_poly.pdbx_strand_id
1 'polypeptide(L)' 'MTTPDPRRSSFPDDLGHAVEVPGEARRVVSLVPSLTEAVAATRPEALVGATDWCTHPADLDVTRV' A
#
# COMPACT_ATOMS: atom_id res chain seq x y z
N MET A 1 28.43 11.83 7.51
CA MET A 1 27.18 11.86 8.30
C MET A 1 26.10 12.37 7.38
N THR A 2 25.38 11.48 6.71
CA THR A 2 24.37 11.85 5.71
C THR A 2 23.15 12.41 6.41
N THR A 3 22.76 13.64 6.09
CA THR A 3 21.54 14.28 6.59
C THR A 3 20.35 13.38 6.23
N PRO A 4 19.42 13.07 7.17
CA PRO A 4 18.21 12.32 6.83
C PRO A 4 17.44 13.04 5.73
N ASP A 5 17.04 12.31 4.68
CA ASP A 5 16.20 12.85 3.60
C ASP A 5 14.88 13.33 4.24
N PRO A 6 14.54 14.63 4.16
CA PRO A 6 13.34 15.18 4.79
C PRO A 6 12.03 14.57 4.26
N ARG A 7 12.08 13.75 3.19
CA ARG A 7 10.94 13.02 2.63
C ARG A 7 10.74 11.62 3.22
N ARG A 8 11.70 11.10 4.01
CA ARG A 8 11.57 9.82 4.71
C ARG A 8 10.77 10.03 5.99
N SER A 9 9.67 9.30 6.11
CA SER A 9 8.84 9.27 7.31
C SER A 9 8.88 7.87 7.92
N SER A 10 8.94 7.81 9.24
CA SER A 10 8.90 6.57 10.00
C SER A 10 7.56 6.44 10.69
N PHE A 11 6.83 5.34 10.44
CA PHE A 11 5.53 5.07 11.04
C PHE A 11 5.55 3.72 11.76
N PRO A 12 4.96 3.58 12.95
CA PRO A 12 4.79 2.27 13.57
C PRO A 12 3.77 1.44 12.80
N ASP A 13 4.04 0.16 12.60
CA ASP A 13 3.04 -0.82 12.19
C ASP A 13 2.15 -1.25 13.39
N ASP A 14 1.18 -2.14 13.13
CA ASP A 14 0.26 -2.64 14.15
C ASP A 14 0.95 -3.45 15.28
N LEU A 15 2.17 -3.92 15.04
CA LEU A 15 3.00 -4.62 16.03
C LEU A 15 4.00 -3.67 16.73
N GLY A 16 4.02 -2.39 16.35
CA GLY A 16 4.91 -1.37 16.89
C GLY A 16 6.30 -1.33 16.24
N HIS A 17 6.55 -2.06 15.16
CA HIS A 17 7.82 -1.96 14.43
C HIS A 17 7.84 -0.69 13.59
N ALA A 18 8.98 0.00 13.57
CA ALA A 18 9.16 1.17 12.73
C ALA A 18 9.25 0.77 11.24
N VAL A 19 8.38 1.35 10.42
CA VAL A 19 8.36 1.22 8.97
C VAL A 19 8.84 2.52 8.35
N GLU A 20 9.99 2.44 7.68
CA GLU A 20 10.58 3.56 6.94
C GLU A 20 9.92 3.69 5.56
N VAL A 21 9.19 4.79 5.36
CA VAL A 21 8.52 5.10 4.10
C VAL A 21 9.28 6.24 3.40
N PRO A 22 9.84 6.02 2.19
CA PRO A 22 10.68 7.01 1.51
C PRO A 22 9.95 8.24 0.96
N GLY A 23 8.62 8.25 1.00
CA GLY A 23 7.77 9.36 0.53
C GLY A 23 6.32 8.91 0.36
N GLU A 24 5.52 9.68 -0.37
CA GLU A 24 4.12 9.33 -0.68
C GLU A 24 4.04 7.96 -1.39
N ALA A 25 3.16 7.09 -0.92
CA ALA A 25 2.93 5.77 -1.51
C ALA A 25 2.23 5.89 -2.87
N ARG A 26 2.94 5.54 -3.95
CA ARG A 26 2.44 5.61 -5.34
C ARG A 26 2.20 4.26 -6.00
N ARG A 27 2.71 3.18 -5.40
CA ARG A 27 2.58 1.81 -5.88
C ARG A 27 2.33 0.93 -4.67
N VAL A 28 1.11 0.44 -4.54
CA VAL A 28 0.60 -0.29 -3.39
C VAL A 28 0.27 -1.72 -3.81
N VAL A 29 0.73 -2.68 -3.02
CA VAL A 29 0.26 -4.06 -3.08
C VAL A 29 -0.56 -4.29 -1.82
N SER A 30 -1.82 -4.68 -1.96
CA SER A 30 -2.71 -4.93 -0.83
C SER A 30 -2.97 -6.42 -0.67
N LEU A 31 -2.74 -6.94 0.54
CA LEU A 31 -2.93 -8.37 0.84
C LEU A 31 -4.27 -8.64 1.54
N VAL A 32 -4.95 -7.59 1.98
CA VAL A 32 -6.16 -7.67 2.80
C VAL A 32 -7.36 -7.26 1.95
N PRO A 33 -8.44 -8.08 1.87
CA PRO A 33 -9.61 -7.75 1.06
C PRO A 33 -10.20 -6.38 1.37
N SER A 34 -10.45 -6.07 2.64
CA SER A 34 -11.05 -4.78 3.05
C SER A 34 -10.19 -3.56 2.72
N LEU A 35 -8.86 -3.66 2.84
CA LEU A 35 -7.96 -2.57 2.47
C LEU A 35 -7.88 -2.39 0.96
N THR A 36 -7.95 -3.49 0.21
CA THR A 36 -7.98 -3.44 -1.26
C THR A 36 -9.20 -2.68 -1.75
N GLU A 37 -10.39 -2.99 -1.21
CA GLU A 37 -11.63 -2.27 -1.53
C GLU A 37 -11.54 -0.79 -1.18
N ALA A 38 -10.99 -0.46 0.00
CA ALA A 38 -10.84 0.93 0.43
C ALA A 38 -9.90 1.74 -0.48
N VAL A 39 -8.76 1.17 -0.88
CA VAL A 39 -7.81 1.83 -1.78
C VAL A 39 -8.40 1.93 -3.19
N ALA A 40 -9.04 0.88 -3.71
CA ALA A 40 -9.72 0.91 -5.01
C ALA A 40 -10.79 2.02 -5.07
N ALA A 41 -11.51 2.27 -3.98
CA ALA A 41 -12.52 3.32 -3.90
C ALA A 41 -11.95 4.75 -3.78
N THR A 42 -10.72 4.91 -3.27
CA THR A 42 -10.20 6.24 -2.88
C THR A 42 -8.98 6.71 -3.67
N ARG A 43 -8.14 5.78 -4.14
CA ARG A 43 -6.91 6.01 -4.93
C ARG A 43 -6.61 4.79 -5.83
N PRO A 44 -7.50 4.45 -6.77
CA PRO A 44 -7.31 3.26 -7.63
C PRO A 44 -5.99 3.28 -8.40
N GLU A 45 -5.50 4.45 -8.79
CA GLU A 45 -4.26 4.62 -9.56
C GLU A 45 -2.99 4.20 -8.81
N ALA A 46 -3.04 4.10 -7.47
CA ALA A 46 -1.92 3.68 -6.65
C ALA A 46 -1.86 2.15 -6.47
N LEU A 47 -2.97 1.43 -6.68
CA LEU A 47 -3.06 -0.01 -6.45
C LEU A 47 -2.50 -0.78 -7.65
N VAL A 48 -1.40 -1.50 -7.45
CA VAL A 48 -0.69 -2.22 -8.53
C VAL A 48 -0.69 -3.73 -8.35
N GLY A 49 -1.11 -4.22 -7.18
CA GLY A 49 -1.26 -5.65 -6.94
C GLY A 49 -2.18 -5.98 -5.76
N ALA A 50 -2.78 -7.15 -5.83
CA ALA A 50 -3.62 -7.72 -4.79
C ALA A 50 -3.51 -9.25 -4.76
N THR A 51 -3.86 -9.90 -3.66
CA THR A 51 -3.85 -11.38 -3.61
C THR A 51 -5.04 -11.96 -4.37
N ASP A 52 -5.02 -13.27 -4.62
CA ASP A 52 -6.16 -14.03 -5.18
C ASP A 52 -7.40 -14.01 -4.27
N TRP A 53 -7.21 -13.73 -2.98
CA TRP A 53 -8.31 -13.60 -2.00
C TRP A 53 -9.02 -12.25 -2.08
N CYS A 54 -8.39 -11.24 -2.69
CA CYS A 54 -8.98 -9.92 -2.90
C CYS A 54 -9.84 -9.92 -4.17
N THR A 55 -11.09 -10.35 -4.02
CA THR A 55 -12.04 -10.54 -5.14
C THR A 55 -12.88 -9.33 -5.49
N HIS A 56 -12.84 -8.27 -4.67
CA HIS A 56 -13.59 -7.04 -4.88
C HIS A 56 -12.64 -5.83 -5.04
N PRO A 57 -12.96 -4.88 -5.95
CA PRO A 57 -14.03 -4.97 -6.94
C PRO A 57 -13.74 -6.05 -8.00
N ALA A 58 -14.79 -6.63 -8.59
CA ALA A 58 -14.67 -7.80 -9.46
C ALA A 58 -13.91 -7.52 -10.77
N ASP A 59 -13.87 -6.25 -11.18
CA ASP A 59 -13.15 -5.72 -12.33
C ASP A 59 -11.77 -5.14 -11.97
N LEU A 60 -11.25 -5.45 -10.78
CA LEU A 60 -9.92 -5.01 -10.35
C LEU A 60 -8.81 -5.66 -11.22
N ASP A 61 -8.27 -4.86 -12.14
CA ASP A 61 -7.21 -5.22 -13.07
C ASP A 61 -5.81 -4.85 -12.50
N VAL A 62 -5.32 -5.67 -11.57
CA VAL A 62 -3.99 -5.52 -10.95
C VAL A 62 -3.26 -6.86 -10.89
N THR A 63 -1.95 -6.83 -10.68
CA THR A 63 -1.13 -8.06 -10.59
C THR A 63 -1.56 -8.91 -9.40
N ARG A 64 -1.67 -10.23 -9.60
CA ARG A 64 -1.93 -11.19 -8.52
C ARG A 64 -0.63 -11.68 -7.89
N VAL A 65 -0.56 -11.64 -6.55
CA VAL A 65 0.64 -11.95 -5.74
C VAL A 65 0.38 -12.95 -4.64
#